data_AF-A0A2D6UYE4-F1
#
_entry.id   AF-A0A2D6UYE4-F1
#
_cell.length_a   1.000
_cell.length_b   1.000
_cell.length_c   1.000
_cell.angle_alpha   90.00
_cell.angle_beta   90.00
_cell.angle_gamma   90.00
#
_symmetry.space_group_name_H-M   'P 1'
#
loop_
_entity.id
_entity.type
_entity.pdbx_description
1 polymer ?
#
loop_
_entity_poly.entity_id
_entity_poly.type
_entity_poly.pdbx_seq_one_letter_code
_entity_poly.pdbx_strand_id
1 'polypeptide(L)'
;MVVGHRTGFNVFPLSGFYHFGLVVSDFDQALNELSSNLGLEWAKVTEFEIICEQPNGIVTADMKVVYSTTGPPHYEVIRVAPGTVWGQADLGIHHLGFWTENLEDDHKRLTNSGYMWESTYYNPDTDGPFGFTYHTLQNTGLRIELVDIARKPAFDNWMAGGDFPSAMEPGGMES
;
A
#
# COMPACT_ATOMS: atom_id res chain seq x y z
N MET A 1 -16.04 8.57 14.51
CA MET A 1 -16.21 7.21 15.06
C MET A 1 -17.24 6.48 14.23
N VAL A 2 -16.80 5.61 13.32
CA VAL A 2 -17.66 4.57 12.75
C VAL A 2 -17.18 3.27 13.37
N VAL A 3 -17.81 2.87 14.49
CA VAL A 3 -17.55 1.57 15.09
C VAL A 3 -18.36 0.55 14.30
N GLY A 4 -17.79 0.08 13.20
CA GLY A 4 -18.32 -1.06 12.47
C GLY A 4 -18.07 -2.33 13.27
N HIS A 5 -19.12 -2.93 13.82
CA HIS A 5 -19.06 -4.26 14.40
C HIS A 5 -18.50 -5.25 13.36
N ARG A 6 -17.28 -5.75 13.56
CA ARG A 6 -16.72 -6.86 12.75
C ARG A 6 -17.55 -8.11 13.06
N THR A 7 -18.50 -8.45 12.19
CA THR A 7 -19.12 -9.78 12.22
C THR A 7 -18.15 -10.76 11.56
N GLY A 8 -18.04 -11.98 12.11
CA GLY A 8 -17.00 -12.98 11.77
C GLY A 8 -16.97 -13.52 10.33
N PHE A 9 -17.61 -12.84 9.37
CA PHE A 9 -17.66 -13.21 7.96
C PHE A 9 -16.98 -12.20 7.02
N ASN A 10 -16.66 -10.98 7.49
CA ASN A 10 -16.03 -9.98 6.64
C ASN A 10 -14.51 -10.00 6.79
N VAL A 11 -13.83 -10.59 5.81
CA VAL A 11 -12.36 -10.71 5.81
C VAL A 11 -11.67 -9.36 5.59
N PHE A 12 -12.35 -8.40 4.94
CA PHE A 12 -11.86 -7.06 4.64
C PHE A 12 -12.64 -5.99 5.43
N PRO A 13 -11.96 -5.04 6.10
CA PRO A 13 -12.63 -3.89 6.69
C PRO A 13 -12.99 -2.89 5.58
N LEU A 14 -14.18 -3.01 4.97
CA LEU A 14 -14.60 -2.09 3.89
C LEU A 14 -14.53 -0.61 4.28
N SER A 15 -14.71 -0.29 5.57
CA SER A 15 -14.57 1.07 6.10
C SER A 15 -13.13 1.61 6.12
N GLY A 16 -12.13 0.73 5.93
CA GLY A 16 -10.71 1.09 5.90
C GLY A 16 -10.18 1.42 4.51
N PHE A 17 -11.00 1.29 3.45
CA PHE A 17 -10.57 1.58 2.08
C PHE A 17 -10.20 3.04 1.93
N TYR A 18 -8.96 3.32 1.54
CA TYR A 18 -8.47 4.71 1.45
C TYR A 18 -7.64 5.02 0.21
N HIS A 19 -7.18 4.02 -0.54
CA HIS A 19 -6.50 4.26 -1.82
C HIS A 19 -6.59 3.08 -2.77
N PHE A 20 -6.24 3.34 -4.02
CA PHE A 20 -5.87 2.31 -4.97
C PHE A 20 -4.57 2.70 -5.66
N GLY A 21 -3.73 1.69 -5.91
CA GLY A 21 -2.42 1.86 -6.53
C GLY A 21 -2.47 1.66 -8.04
N LEU A 22 -1.74 2.50 -8.76
CA LEU A 22 -1.43 2.38 -10.18
C LEU A 22 0.07 2.24 -10.34
N VAL A 23 0.54 1.15 -10.96
CA VAL A 23 1.96 1.01 -11.33
C VAL A 23 2.13 1.46 -12.77
N VAL A 24 3.02 2.43 -13.00
CA VAL A 24 3.20 3.08 -14.29
C VAL A 24 4.66 3.03 -14.74
N SER A 25 4.88 2.90 -16.06
CA SER A 25 6.24 2.92 -16.63
C SER A 25 6.80 4.34 -16.74
N ASP A 26 6.00 5.29 -17.22
CA ASP A 26 6.37 6.70 -17.32
C ASP A 26 5.62 7.51 -16.25
N PHE A 27 6.30 7.74 -15.13
CA PHE A 27 5.72 8.37 -13.95
C PHE A 27 5.25 9.79 -14.24
N ASP A 28 6.08 10.61 -14.88
CA ASP A 28 5.77 12.04 -15.07
C ASP A 28 4.68 12.22 -16.13
N GLN A 29 4.67 11.41 -17.20
CA GLN A 29 3.56 11.43 -18.17
C GLN A 29 2.25 10.96 -17.53
N ALA A 30 2.27 9.91 -16.69
CA ALA A 30 1.07 9.44 -16.00
C ALA A 30 0.47 10.51 -15.08
N LEU A 31 1.31 11.21 -14.29
CA LEU A 31 0.84 12.31 -13.45
C LEU A 31 0.24 13.44 -14.28
N ASN A 32 0.89 13.82 -15.39
CA ASN A 32 0.37 14.87 -16.27
C ASN A 32 -0.98 14.48 -16.90
N GLU A 33 -1.12 13.23 -17.34
CA GLU A 33 -2.37 12.70 -17.89
C GLU A 33 -3.50 12.75 -16.84
N LEU A 34 -3.24 12.23 -15.65
CA LEU A 34 -4.20 12.16 -14.55
C LEU A 34 -4.59 13.58 -14.06
N SER A 35 -3.62 14.48 -13.90
CA SER A 35 -3.90 15.88 -13.54
C SER A 35 -4.70 16.60 -14.61
N SER A 36 -4.33 16.47 -15.89
CA SER A 36 -4.98 17.22 -16.97
C SER A 36 -6.40 16.73 -17.25
N ASN A 37 -6.64 15.42 -17.15
CA ASN A 37 -7.95 14.84 -17.49
C ASN A 37 -8.89 14.76 -16.29
N LEU A 38 -8.37 14.52 -15.08
CA LEU A 38 -9.19 14.28 -13.88
C LEU A 38 -9.12 15.43 -12.86
N GLY A 39 -8.23 16.41 -13.06
CA GLY A 39 -8.05 17.53 -12.13
C GLY A 39 -7.39 17.15 -10.81
N LEU A 40 -6.62 16.06 -10.77
CA LEU A 40 -5.94 15.60 -9.56
C LEU A 40 -4.75 16.52 -9.21
N GLU A 41 -4.68 16.84 -7.92
CA GLU A 41 -3.53 17.46 -7.27
C GLU A 41 -2.77 16.42 -6.45
N TRP A 42 -1.47 16.64 -6.27
CA TRP A 42 -0.55 15.63 -5.74
C TRP A 42 0.11 16.09 -4.45
N ALA A 43 0.34 15.16 -3.53
CA ALA A 43 1.26 15.34 -2.43
C ALA A 43 2.71 15.49 -2.94
N LYS A 44 3.67 15.66 -2.03
CA LYS A 44 5.09 15.71 -2.38
C LYS A 44 5.52 14.35 -2.95
N VAL A 45 6.09 14.30 -4.15
CA VAL A 45 6.68 13.06 -4.69
C VAL A 45 7.79 12.56 -3.74
N THR A 46 7.77 11.27 -3.43
CA THR A 46 8.75 10.63 -2.54
C THR A 46 9.50 9.54 -3.29
N GLU A 47 10.82 9.51 -3.11
CA GLU A 47 11.73 8.50 -3.66
C GLU A 47 12.53 7.86 -2.52
N PHE A 48 12.54 6.54 -2.45
CA PHE A 48 13.17 5.78 -1.37
C PHE A 48 13.34 4.31 -1.74
N GLU A 49 14.22 3.61 -1.03
CA GLU A 49 14.34 2.15 -1.15
C GLU A 49 13.48 1.46 -0.09
N ILE A 50 12.77 0.39 -0.51
CA ILE A 50 12.10 -0.53 0.41
C ILE A 50 12.77 -1.90 0.28
N ILE A 51 13.18 -2.48 1.42
CA ILE A 51 13.55 -3.89 1.48
C ILE A 51 12.28 -4.68 1.81
N CYS A 52 11.86 -5.57 0.91
CA CYS A 52 10.66 -6.36 1.03
C CYS A 52 10.99 -7.84 1.25
N GLU A 53 10.19 -8.50 2.06
CA GLU A 53 10.12 -9.96 2.06
C GLU A 53 8.98 -10.41 1.14
N GLN A 54 9.26 -11.39 0.28
CA GLN A 54 8.34 -11.98 -0.68
C GLN A 54 8.46 -13.52 -0.64
N PRO A 55 7.49 -14.28 -1.18
CA PRO A 55 7.57 -15.75 -1.24
C PRO A 55 8.82 -16.30 -1.95
N ASN A 56 9.44 -15.52 -2.84
CA ASN A 56 10.65 -15.87 -3.58
C ASN A 56 11.95 -15.35 -2.92
N GLY A 57 11.86 -14.69 -1.76
CA GLY A 57 13.00 -14.20 -1.00
C GLY A 57 12.91 -12.70 -0.67
N ILE A 58 14.03 -12.16 -0.19
CA ILE A 58 14.15 -10.74 0.15
C ILE A 58 14.62 -9.98 -1.10
N VAL A 59 13.95 -8.87 -1.41
CA VAL A 59 14.28 -8.01 -2.55
C VAL A 59 14.31 -6.53 -2.14
N THR A 60 15.04 -5.71 -2.88
CA THR A 60 15.03 -4.25 -2.73
C THR A 60 14.24 -3.61 -3.87
N ALA A 61 13.29 -2.74 -3.55
CA ALA A 61 12.51 -1.97 -4.51
C ALA A 61 12.95 -0.50 -4.50
N ASP A 62 13.32 0.03 -5.66
CA ASP A 62 13.59 1.47 -5.89
C ASP A 62 12.28 2.21 -6.19
N MET A 63 11.68 2.77 -5.14
CA MET A 63 10.35 3.36 -5.19
C MET A 63 10.41 4.83 -5.61
N LYS A 64 9.50 5.21 -6.51
CA LYS A 64 9.07 6.59 -6.73
C LYS A 64 7.56 6.61 -6.70
N VAL A 65 6.99 7.33 -5.72
CA VAL A 65 5.55 7.26 -5.40
C VAL A 65 4.97 8.64 -5.11
N VAL A 66 3.68 8.81 -5.41
CA VAL A 66 2.89 9.97 -4.99
C VAL A 66 1.43 9.60 -4.79
N TYR A 67 0.77 10.29 -3.85
CA TYR A 67 -0.69 10.18 -3.65
C TYR A 67 -1.38 11.46 -4.12
N SER A 68 -2.59 11.33 -4.67
CA SER A 68 -3.45 12.48 -4.88
C SER A 68 -3.93 13.06 -3.55
N THR A 69 -3.91 14.38 -3.39
CA THR A 69 -4.45 15.06 -2.20
C THR A 69 -5.98 14.99 -2.14
N THR A 70 -6.62 14.83 -3.29
CA THR A 70 -8.05 14.53 -3.38
C THR A 70 -8.31 13.09 -2.95
N GLY A 71 -9.35 12.87 -2.13
CA GLY A 71 -9.74 11.57 -1.60
C GLY A 71 -10.32 11.70 -0.18
N PRO A 72 -10.46 10.57 0.56
CA PRO A 72 -10.32 9.19 0.09
C PRO A 72 -11.47 8.72 -0.84
N PRO A 73 -11.27 7.70 -1.72
CA PRO A 73 -10.00 7.02 -1.94
C PRO A 73 -9.01 7.90 -2.73
N HIS A 74 -7.73 7.83 -2.35
CA HIS A 74 -6.63 8.50 -3.02
C HIS A 74 -6.13 7.67 -4.21
N TYR A 75 -5.63 8.36 -5.24
CA TYR A 75 -4.88 7.76 -6.33
C TYR A 75 -3.43 7.67 -5.90
N GLU A 76 -2.92 6.46 -5.70
CA GLU A 76 -1.49 6.24 -5.54
C GLU A 76 -0.89 5.89 -6.90
N VAL A 77 0.14 6.63 -7.30
CA VAL A 77 0.90 6.36 -8.52
C VAL A 77 2.30 5.93 -8.12
N ILE A 78 2.72 4.76 -8.61
CA ILE A 78 4.01 4.14 -8.32
C ILE A 78 4.75 3.94 -9.63
N ARG A 79 5.99 4.39 -9.73
CA ARG A 79 6.88 4.02 -10.84
C ARG A 79 7.23 2.54 -10.74
N VAL A 80 7.16 1.82 -11.86
CA VAL A 80 7.56 0.41 -11.95
C VAL A 80 8.92 0.15 -11.27
N ALA A 81 9.00 -0.91 -10.48
CA ALA A 81 10.22 -1.37 -9.79
C ALA A 81 10.53 -2.83 -10.17
N PRO A 82 11.26 -3.07 -11.28
CA PRO A 82 11.47 -4.40 -11.83
C PRO A 82 12.06 -5.41 -10.82
N GLY A 83 11.59 -6.66 -10.88
CA GLY A 83 12.03 -7.73 -9.98
C GLY A 83 11.36 -7.73 -8.61
N THR A 84 10.35 -6.89 -8.40
CA THR A 84 9.58 -6.77 -7.15
C THR A 84 8.07 -6.93 -7.41
N VAL A 85 7.23 -6.84 -6.36
CA VAL A 85 5.76 -6.90 -6.49
C VAL A 85 5.19 -5.77 -7.37
N TRP A 86 5.90 -4.63 -7.46
CA TRP A 86 5.59 -3.50 -8.35
C TRP A 86 6.35 -3.55 -9.69
N GLY A 87 6.86 -4.73 -10.06
CA GLY A 87 7.74 -4.92 -11.22
C GLY A 87 7.05 -5.02 -12.57
N GLN A 88 5.72 -5.09 -12.61
CA GLN A 88 4.95 -5.04 -13.84
C GLN A 88 4.08 -3.79 -13.86
N ALA A 89 4.14 -3.06 -14.98
CA ALA A 89 3.12 -2.07 -15.28
C ALA A 89 1.91 -2.82 -15.83
N ASP A 90 0.94 -3.08 -14.97
CA ASP A 90 -0.33 -3.66 -15.40
C ASP A 90 -1.16 -2.59 -16.11
N LEU A 91 -1.98 -3.00 -17.07
CA LEU A 91 -3.02 -2.13 -17.62
C LEU A 91 -4.12 -1.96 -16.57
N GLY A 92 -3.95 -1.01 -15.64
CA GLY A 92 -4.99 -0.61 -14.68
C GLY A 92 -4.54 -0.60 -13.22
N ILE A 93 -5.50 -0.85 -12.33
CA ILE A 93 -5.30 -0.80 -10.87
C ILE A 93 -4.47 -2.00 -10.42
N HIS A 94 -3.34 -1.72 -9.78
CA HIS A 94 -2.45 -2.72 -9.21
C HIS A 94 -3.01 -3.31 -7.92
N HIS A 95 -3.55 -2.49 -7.03
CA HIS A 95 -4.09 -2.96 -5.75
C HIS A 95 -5.14 -2.01 -5.17
N LEU A 96 -5.92 -2.51 -4.21
CA LEU A 96 -6.78 -1.70 -3.33
C LEU A 96 -6.23 -1.72 -1.91
N GLY A 97 -6.09 -0.55 -1.30
CA GLY A 97 -5.50 -0.41 0.02
C GLY A 97 -6.48 -0.08 1.12
N PHE A 98 -6.32 -0.79 2.24
CA PHE A 98 -7.16 -0.70 3.42
C PHE A 98 -6.31 -0.52 4.67
N TRP A 99 -6.71 0.38 5.55
CA TRP A 99 -6.17 0.43 6.89
C TRP A 99 -6.60 -0.79 7.71
N THR A 100 -5.68 -1.31 8.53
CA THR A 100 -5.98 -2.31 9.56
C THR A 100 -5.37 -1.96 10.91
N GLU A 101 -6.11 -2.21 11.98
CA GLU A 101 -5.65 -2.09 13.37
C GLU A 101 -4.90 -3.34 13.87
N ASN A 102 -4.95 -4.46 13.14
CA ASN A 102 -4.34 -5.74 13.55
C ASN A 102 -3.71 -6.43 12.33
N LEU A 103 -2.57 -5.90 11.85
CA LEU A 103 -1.93 -6.35 10.61
C LEU A 103 -1.58 -7.85 10.65
N GLU A 104 -1.00 -8.33 11.74
CA GLU A 104 -0.58 -9.72 11.89
C GLU A 104 -1.77 -10.70 11.84
N ASP A 105 -2.84 -10.43 12.60
CA ASP A 105 -4.03 -11.28 12.64
C ASP A 105 -4.80 -11.26 11.32
N ASP A 106 -4.89 -10.10 10.68
CA ASP A 106 -5.57 -9.97 9.40
C ASP A 106 -4.76 -10.66 8.28
N HIS A 107 -3.43 -10.55 8.28
CA HIS A 107 -2.55 -11.34 7.41
C HIS A 107 -2.78 -12.84 7.58
N LYS A 108 -2.73 -13.35 8.82
CA LYS A 108 -2.97 -14.78 9.11
C LYS A 108 -4.33 -15.22 8.60
N ARG A 109 -5.37 -14.40 8.78
CA ARG A 109 -6.72 -14.70 8.30
C ARG A 109 -6.77 -14.80 6.77
N LEU A 110 -6.14 -13.86 6.06
CA LEU A 110 -6.08 -13.88 4.58
C LEU A 110 -5.34 -15.12 4.07
N THR A 111 -4.17 -15.41 4.63
CA THR A 111 -3.37 -16.60 4.27
C THR A 111 -4.13 -17.90 4.56
N ASN A 112 -4.76 -18.02 5.73
CA ASN A 112 -5.58 -19.20 6.10
C ASN A 112 -6.84 -19.36 5.23
N SER A 113 -7.30 -18.27 4.61
CA SER A 113 -8.40 -18.31 3.64
C SER A 113 -7.96 -18.73 2.24
N GLY A 114 -6.67 -19.03 2.04
CA GLY A 114 -6.10 -19.47 0.76
C GLY A 114 -5.75 -18.34 -0.20
N TYR A 115 -5.77 -17.08 0.24
CA TYR A 115 -5.31 -15.96 -0.58
C TYR A 115 -3.78 -15.93 -0.62
N MET A 116 -3.25 -15.63 -1.80
CA MET A 116 -1.81 -15.68 -2.05
C MET A 116 -1.14 -14.46 -1.43
N TRP A 117 -0.34 -14.65 -0.39
CA TRP A 117 0.54 -13.60 0.14
C TRP A 117 1.65 -13.29 -0.86
N GLU A 118 1.98 -12.01 -1.05
CA GLU A 118 2.93 -11.57 -2.07
C GLU A 118 4.08 -10.72 -1.55
N SER A 119 3.87 -9.84 -0.57
CA SER A 119 4.95 -9.02 -0.02
C SER A 119 4.59 -8.39 1.32
N THR A 120 5.62 -7.99 2.07
CA THR A 120 5.60 -7.07 3.23
C THR A 120 6.95 -6.34 3.30
N TYR A 121 7.10 -5.32 4.15
CA TYR A 121 8.45 -4.88 4.57
C TYR A 121 9.20 -6.06 5.18
N TYR A 122 10.48 -6.18 4.85
CA TYR A 122 11.40 -7.04 5.59
C TYR A 122 11.83 -6.31 6.86
N ASN A 123 11.53 -6.91 8.02
CA ASN A 123 12.00 -6.44 9.30
C ASN A 123 12.55 -7.64 10.11
N PRO A 124 13.87 -7.69 10.38
CA PRO A 124 14.49 -8.82 11.06
C PRO A 124 14.09 -8.95 12.54
N ASP A 125 13.49 -7.91 13.13
CA ASP A 125 13.11 -7.85 14.54
C ASP A 125 11.64 -8.25 14.78
N THR A 126 10.89 -8.58 13.73
CA THR A 126 9.47 -8.95 13.82
C THR A 126 9.19 -10.28 13.13
N ASP A 127 8.43 -11.14 13.80
CA ASP A 127 7.86 -12.34 13.18
C ASP A 127 6.57 -11.96 12.45
N GLY A 128 6.55 -12.03 11.12
CA GLY A 128 5.36 -11.77 10.30
C GLY A 128 5.38 -10.42 9.56
N PRO A 129 4.22 -9.93 9.08
CA PRO A 129 4.15 -8.71 8.28
C PRO A 129 4.44 -7.45 9.11
N PHE A 130 5.03 -6.45 8.45
CA PHE A 130 5.40 -5.17 9.05
C PHE A 130 5.04 -4.03 8.08
N GLY A 131 4.42 -2.97 8.59
CA GLY A 131 4.01 -1.80 7.82
C GLY A 131 2.82 -2.05 6.86
N PHE A 132 2.91 -3.07 6.01
CA PHE A 132 1.83 -3.51 5.12
C PHE A 132 1.91 -5.01 4.82
N THR A 133 0.87 -5.57 4.20
CA THR A 133 0.93 -6.88 3.55
C THR A 133 0.07 -6.90 2.27
N TYR A 134 0.58 -7.52 1.21
CA TYR A 134 -0.21 -7.78 0.00
C TYR A 134 -0.71 -9.21 -0.05
N HIS A 135 -1.99 -9.36 -0.43
CA HIS A 135 -2.60 -10.65 -0.77
C HIS A 135 -3.42 -10.55 -2.05
N THR A 136 -3.30 -11.53 -2.94
CA THR A 136 -4.11 -11.63 -4.15
C THR A 136 -5.26 -12.62 -3.98
N LEU A 137 -6.47 -12.19 -4.33
CA LEU A 137 -7.66 -13.02 -4.36
C LEU A 137 -7.64 -13.95 -5.57
N GLN A 138 -7.80 -15.24 -5.32
CA GLN A 138 -7.58 -16.29 -6.33
C GLN A 138 -8.50 -16.18 -7.56
N ASN A 139 -9.78 -15.86 -7.35
CA ASN A 139 -10.78 -15.92 -8.43
C ASN A 139 -10.92 -14.61 -9.21
N THR A 140 -10.63 -13.47 -8.58
CA THR A 140 -10.73 -12.15 -9.23
C THR A 140 -9.38 -11.61 -9.67
N GLY A 141 -8.27 -12.13 -9.14
CA GLY A 141 -6.94 -11.57 -9.32
C GLY A 141 -6.75 -10.22 -8.62
N LEU A 142 -7.72 -9.77 -7.82
CA LEU A 142 -7.62 -8.50 -7.11
C LEU A 142 -6.57 -8.59 -6.02
N ARG A 143 -5.55 -7.74 -6.10
CA ARG A 143 -4.56 -7.56 -5.04
C ARG A 143 -5.08 -6.59 -3.99
N ILE A 144 -5.02 -7.01 -2.74
CA ILE A 144 -5.41 -6.23 -1.57
C ILE A 144 -4.15 -5.90 -0.79
N GLU A 145 -4.02 -4.64 -0.42
CA GLU A 145 -3.07 -4.18 0.58
C GLU A 145 -3.78 -3.97 1.91
N LEU A 146 -3.25 -4.57 2.97
CA LEU A 146 -3.57 -4.11 4.32
C LEU A 146 -2.38 -3.31 4.83
N VAL A 147 -2.62 -2.06 5.19
CA VAL A 147 -1.62 -1.16 5.74
C VAL A 147 -1.88 -1.01 7.23
N ASP A 148 -0.83 -1.16 8.04
CA ASP A 148 -0.92 -0.96 9.48
C ASP A 148 -1.38 0.47 9.79
N ILE A 149 -2.39 0.62 10.64
CA ILE A 149 -2.89 1.92 11.08
C ILE A 149 -1.78 2.77 11.72
N ALA A 150 -0.73 2.15 12.25
CA ALA A 150 0.42 2.85 12.79
C ALA A 150 1.19 3.67 11.73
N ARG A 151 1.02 3.39 10.43
CA ARG A 151 1.57 4.24 9.34
C ARG A 151 0.76 5.53 9.15
N LYS A 152 -0.47 5.61 9.67
CA LYS A 152 -1.41 6.68 9.35
C LYS A 152 -0.91 8.07 9.79
N PRO A 153 -0.30 8.27 10.97
CA PRO A 153 0.25 9.59 11.34
C PRO A 153 1.31 10.09 10.35
N ALA A 154 2.23 9.22 9.93
CA ALA A 154 3.23 9.53 8.92
C ALA A 154 2.59 9.90 7.57
N PHE A 155 1.58 9.12 7.16
CA PHE A 155 0.81 9.39 5.95
C PHE A 155 0.10 10.75 6.02
N ASP A 156 -0.61 11.04 7.10
CA ASP A 156 -1.33 12.31 7.28
C ASP A 156 -0.38 13.52 7.26
N ASN A 157 0.81 13.40 7.87
CA ASN A 157 1.85 14.42 7.82
C ASN A 157 2.35 14.67 6.38
N TRP A 158 2.58 13.61 5.62
CA TRP A 158 2.98 13.71 4.22
C TRP A 158 1.90 14.38 3.35
N MET A 159 0.64 13.99 3.55
CA MET A 159 -0.50 14.60 2.85
C MET A 159 -0.67 16.09 3.18
N ALA A 160 -0.17 16.54 4.33
CA ALA A 160 -0.12 17.95 4.73
C ALA A 160 1.13 18.69 4.22
N GLY A 161 1.97 18.06 3.38
CA GLY A 161 3.16 18.64 2.78
C GLY A 161 4.47 18.35 3.51
N GLY A 162 4.43 17.49 4.54
CA GLY A 162 5.63 17.00 5.24
C GLY A 162 6.40 15.93 4.45
N ASP A 163 7.32 15.27 5.14
CA ASP A 163 8.04 14.10 4.62
C ASP A 163 7.29 12.80 4.95
N PHE A 164 7.49 11.77 4.13
CA PHE A 164 6.93 10.42 4.33
C PHE A 164 8.04 9.43 4.68
N PRO A 165 8.32 9.20 5.98
CA PRO A 165 9.29 8.19 6.37
C PRO A 165 8.82 6.79 5.98
N SER A 166 9.77 5.92 5.63
CA SER A 166 9.51 4.50 5.48
C SER A 166 9.09 3.88 6.83
N ALA A 167 8.45 2.71 6.81
CA ALA A 167 8.04 2.04 8.04
C ALA A 167 9.22 1.69 8.98
N MET A 168 10.44 1.58 8.42
CA MET A 168 11.66 1.23 9.15
C MET A 168 12.37 2.45 9.78
N GLU A 169 11.94 3.66 9.46
CA GLU A 169 12.54 4.89 9.96
C GLU A 169 11.79 5.45 11.18
N PRO A 170 12.45 6.25 12.04
CA PRO A 170 11.78 6.97 13.11
C PRO A 170 10.60 7.81 12.59
N GLY A 171 9.45 7.71 13.25
CA GLY A 171 8.21 8.37 12.82
C GLY A 171 7.49 7.65 11.67
N GLY A 172 8.05 6.55 11.16
CA GLY A 172 7.41 5.69 10.16
C GLY A 172 6.21 4.91 10.70
N MET A 173 6.25 4.54 11.97
CA MET A 173 5.21 3.77 12.66
C MET A 173 4.93 4.43 14.01
N GLU A 174 3.68 4.81 14.26
CA GLU A 174 3.23 5.47 15.49
C GLU A 174 1.84 4.96 15.91
N SER A 175 1.73 4.51 17.17
CA SER A 175 0.48 3.99 17.76
C SER A 175 -0.36 5.07 18.43
#